data_AF-A0A150UJD8-F1
#
_entry.id   AF-A0A150UJD8-F1
#
_cell.length_a   1.000
_cell.length_b   1.000
_cell.length_c   1.000
_cell.angle_alpha   90.00
_cell.angle_beta   90.00
_cell.angle_gamma   90.00
#
_symmetry.space_group_name_H-M   'P 1'
#
loop_
_entity.id
_entity.type
_entity.pdbx_description
1 polymer ?
#
loop_
_entity_poly.entity_id
_entity_poly.type
_entity_poly.pdbx_seq_one_letter_code
_entity_poly.pdbx_strand_id
1 'polypeptide(L)'
;LRRTLRDSVRSDGEILRLGHMKRRQRPRKMLLLIDVSGSMKSRTEENMKLAHALVQAAPNVEVFTFGTRLTRVTRPLRLKRREQAMNAAAHLVSDWDGGTRLGDALQAFLAVPRFGGYARGAAVVIVSDGLERGEPDALRDAVAKLSRRAWRLSWLTPLATSPGFRPQTEALIAIERFVDDLEDGGSSASIVAHILALGRRRAA
;
A
#
# COMPACT_ATOMS: atom_id res chain seq x y z
N LEU A 1 -15.59 3.20 36.87
CA LEU A 1 -16.70 3.46 35.92
C LEU A 1 -18.08 3.09 36.48
N ARG A 2 -18.35 3.30 37.77
CA ARG A 2 -19.68 3.15 38.40
C ARG A 2 -20.05 4.35 39.28
N ARG A 3 -19.17 5.36 39.36
CA ARG A 3 -19.30 6.55 40.21
C ARG A 3 -19.62 7.83 39.43
N THR A 4 -19.67 7.78 38.10
CA THR A 4 -19.89 8.94 37.22
C THR A 4 -21.29 8.97 36.61
N LEU A 5 -22.12 7.95 36.83
CA LEU A 5 -23.47 7.84 36.26
C LEU A 5 -24.60 8.17 37.25
N ARG A 6 -24.28 8.57 38.50
CA ARG A 6 -25.28 8.83 39.54
C ARG A 6 -25.53 10.33 39.79
N ASP A 7 -24.71 11.22 39.24
CA ASP A 7 -24.80 12.66 39.49
C ASP A 7 -25.59 13.45 38.41
N SER A 8 -26.12 12.79 37.37
CA SER A 8 -26.89 13.48 36.31
C SER A 8 -28.41 13.45 36.48
N VAL A 9 -28.96 12.98 37.60
CA VAL A 9 -30.43 12.86 37.78
C VAL A 9 -31.01 13.89 38.77
N ARG A 10 -30.30 14.97 39.11
CA ARG A 10 -30.76 15.87 40.19
C ARG A 10 -30.72 17.38 39.92
N SER A 11 -30.60 17.82 38.68
CA SER A 11 -30.69 19.24 38.38
C SER A 11 -31.52 19.46 37.12
N ASP A 12 -32.69 20.05 37.36
CA ASP A 12 -33.54 20.72 36.39
C ASP A 12 -32.77 21.43 35.28
N GLY A 13 -33.31 21.34 34.07
CA GLY A 13 -33.28 22.42 33.08
C GLY A 13 -31.92 22.90 32.59
N GLU A 14 -31.63 22.58 31.33
CA GLU A 14 -30.57 23.18 30.49
C GLU A 14 -29.12 22.74 30.74
N ILE A 15 -28.75 21.55 30.26
CA ILE A 15 -27.34 21.28 29.91
C ILE A 15 -27.23 20.57 28.56
N LEU A 16 -26.78 21.38 27.59
CA LEU A 16 -25.97 21.02 26.43
C LEU A 16 -26.58 19.98 25.49
N ARG A 17 -27.17 20.48 24.40
CA ARG A 17 -27.09 19.81 23.10
C ARG A 17 -25.62 19.42 22.90
N LEU A 18 -25.30 18.16 23.18
CA LEU A 18 -24.05 17.53 22.79
C LEU A 18 -23.98 17.71 21.27
N GLY A 19 -23.23 18.74 20.87
CA GLY A 19 -22.98 19.03 19.47
C GLY A 19 -22.47 17.74 18.86
N HIS A 20 -23.22 17.23 17.89
CA HIS A 20 -22.79 16.11 17.08
C HIS A 20 -21.44 16.49 16.47
N MET A 21 -20.35 16.10 17.12
CA MET A 21 -19.02 16.17 16.55
C MET A 21 -19.04 15.23 15.36
N LYS A 22 -19.27 15.80 14.18
CA LYS A 22 -19.19 15.10 12.90
C LYS A 22 -17.86 14.36 12.87
N ARG A 23 -17.90 13.02 12.99
CA ARG A 23 -16.72 12.17 13.08
C ARG A 23 -15.83 12.48 11.87
N ARG A 24 -14.71 13.20 12.08
CA ARG A 24 -13.75 13.50 11.01
C ARG A 24 -13.33 12.17 10.40
N GLN A 25 -13.69 11.93 9.14
CA GLN A 25 -13.33 10.72 8.42
C GLN A 25 -11.83 10.69 8.15
N ARG A 26 -11.02 10.31 9.14
CA ARG A 26 -9.55 10.24 9.00
C ARG A 26 -9.16 9.20 7.94
N PRO A 27 -8.55 9.56 6.79
CA PRO A 27 -8.13 8.59 5.78
C PRO A 27 -7.33 7.45 6.42
N ARG A 28 -7.69 6.20 6.07
CA ARG A 28 -6.95 5.00 6.50
C ARG A 28 -5.50 5.14 6.04
N LYS A 29 -4.58 4.50 6.76
CA LYS A 29 -3.19 4.41 6.34
C LYS A 29 -3.11 3.67 5.01
N MET A 30 -2.24 4.12 4.12
CA MET A 30 -1.95 3.46 2.86
C MET A 30 -0.48 3.06 2.84
N LEU A 31 -0.21 1.83 2.44
CA LEU A 31 1.13 1.33 2.17
C LEU A 31 1.21 0.98 0.69
N LEU A 32 1.93 1.77 -0.09
CA LEU A 32 2.17 1.55 -1.50
C LEU A 32 3.54 0.89 -1.68
N LEU A 33 3.52 -0.24 -2.35
CA LEU A 33 4.66 -1.11 -2.57
C LEU A 33 4.90 -1.20 -4.07
N ILE A 34 5.99 -0.60 -4.58
CA ILE A 34 6.24 -0.46 -6.02
C ILE A 34 7.43 -1.29 -6.44
N ASP A 35 7.19 -2.23 -7.33
CA ASP A 35 8.24 -2.94 -8.03
C ASP A 35 8.90 -2.00 -9.05
N VAL A 36 10.22 -1.88 -8.96
CA VAL A 36 11.01 -1.10 -9.91
C VAL A 36 12.12 -1.93 -10.55
N SER A 37 11.89 -3.26 -10.62
CA SER A 37 12.77 -4.23 -11.27
C SER A 37 12.89 -4.01 -12.79
N GLY A 38 13.79 -4.78 -13.40
CA GLY A 38 14.10 -4.70 -14.83
C GLY A 38 12.88 -4.77 -15.75
N SER A 39 11.92 -5.65 -15.47
CA SER A 39 10.68 -5.82 -16.25
C SER A 39 9.70 -4.66 -16.06
N MET A 40 9.78 -3.96 -14.93
CA MET A 40 8.99 -2.78 -14.62
C MET A 40 9.64 -1.46 -15.07
N LYS A 41 10.86 -1.49 -15.63
CA LYS A 41 11.64 -0.28 -16.01
C LYS A 41 10.85 0.76 -16.81
N SER A 42 10.05 0.30 -17.78
CA SER A 42 9.23 1.20 -18.62
C SER A 42 8.11 1.91 -17.85
N ARG A 43 7.74 1.41 -16.67
CA ARG A 43 6.63 1.89 -15.82
C ARG A 43 7.08 2.50 -14.51
N THR A 44 8.30 2.19 -14.07
CA THR A 44 8.90 2.67 -12.83
C THR A 44 8.74 4.18 -12.68
N GLU A 45 9.08 4.96 -13.72
CA GLU A 45 9.01 6.42 -13.65
C GLU A 45 7.57 6.93 -13.45
N GLU A 46 6.61 6.36 -14.18
CA GLU A 46 5.19 6.72 -14.05
C GLU A 46 4.63 6.36 -12.67
N ASN A 47 4.92 5.15 -12.19
CA ASN A 47 4.52 4.68 -10.86
C ASN A 47 5.11 5.58 -9.76
N MET A 48 6.35 6.04 -9.92
CA MET A 48 6.99 6.95 -8.98
C MET A 48 6.40 8.36 -9.03
N LYS A 49 6.02 8.86 -10.21
CA LYS A 49 5.27 10.13 -10.36
C LYS A 49 3.90 10.04 -9.68
N LEU A 50 3.19 8.93 -9.85
CA LEU A 50 1.93 8.68 -9.16
C LEU A 50 2.11 8.61 -7.63
N ALA A 51 3.14 7.91 -7.16
CA ALA A 51 3.45 7.82 -5.74
C ALA A 51 3.77 9.20 -5.13
N HIS A 52 4.51 10.05 -5.85
CA HIS A 52 4.73 11.45 -5.47
C HIS A 52 3.40 12.18 -5.28
N ALA A 53 2.51 12.12 -6.27
CA ALA A 53 1.20 12.76 -6.19
C ALA A 53 0.37 12.28 -4.99
N LEU A 54 0.38 10.96 -4.72
CA LEU A 54 -0.33 10.38 -3.56
C LEU A 54 0.24 10.86 -2.22
N VAL A 55 1.57 10.91 -2.09
CA VAL A 55 2.25 11.41 -0.88
C VAL A 55 1.96 12.89 -0.64
N GLN A 56 1.85 13.69 -1.70
CA GLN A 56 1.48 15.11 -1.59
C GLN A 56 -0.01 15.29 -1.24
N ALA A 57 -0.88 14.41 -1.75
CA ALA A 57 -2.33 14.51 -1.57
C ALA A 57 -2.81 14.02 -0.19
N ALA A 58 -2.11 13.07 0.44
CA ALA A 58 -2.56 12.45 1.68
C ALA A 58 -1.42 12.25 2.71
N PRO A 59 -1.65 12.61 3.99
CA PRO A 59 -0.60 12.58 5.02
C PRO A 59 -0.24 11.17 5.50
N ASN A 60 -1.09 10.18 5.24
CA ASN A 60 -0.99 8.81 5.77
C ASN A 60 -0.56 7.79 4.70
N VAL A 61 0.24 8.22 3.72
CA VAL A 61 0.77 7.36 2.66
C VAL A 61 2.23 7.03 2.94
N GLU A 62 2.54 5.75 2.98
CA GLU A 62 3.89 5.20 3.08
C GLU A 62 4.21 4.46 1.80
N VAL A 63 5.42 4.65 1.26
CA VAL A 63 5.82 4.19 -0.06
C VAL A 63 7.17 3.52 0.05
N PHE A 64 7.25 2.30 -0.47
CA PHE A 64 8.48 1.53 -0.57
C PHE A 64 8.65 1.02 -2.00
N THR A 65 9.89 0.92 -2.44
CA THR A 65 10.27 0.27 -3.71
C THR A 65 10.95 -1.08 -3.43
N PHE A 66 10.77 -2.07 -4.32
CA PHE A 66 11.19 -3.47 -4.11
C PHE A 66 12.16 -3.97 -5.16
N GLY A 67 13.42 -4.15 -4.77
CA GLY A 67 14.45 -4.77 -5.62
C GLY A 67 15.08 -5.96 -4.97
N THR A 68 16.40 -5.95 -4.87
CA THR A 68 17.13 -6.86 -3.98
C THR A 68 16.83 -6.60 -2.50
N ARG A 69 16.31 -5.40 -2.17
CA ARG A 69 15.86 -4.97 -0.83
C ARG A 69 14.64 -4.05 -0.95
N LEU A 70 13.89 -3.89 0.14
CA LEU A 70 12.91 -2.80 0.25
C LEU A 70 13.58 -1.49 0.65
N THR A 71 13.31 -0.45 -0.13
CA THR A 71 13.76 0.90 0.15
C THR A 71 12.58 1.82 0.42
N ARG A 72 12.57 2.50 1.57
CA ARG A 72 11.54 3.48 1.91
C ARG A 72 11.78 4.78 1.15
N VAL A 73 10.87 5.14 0.25
CA VAL A 73 10.97 6.35 -0.59
C VAL A 73 9.99 7.46 -0.19
N THR A 74 9.16 7.28 0.85
CA THR A 74 8.23 8.34 1.32
C THR A 74 8.93 9.66 1.63
N ARG A 75 10.12 9.63 2.24
CA ARG A 75 10.84 10.85 2.63
C ARG A 75 11.23 11.72 1.42
N PRO A 76 11.95 11.21 0.40
CA PRO A 76 12.23 12.00 -0.80
C PRO A 76 10.94 12.40 -1.54
N LEU A 77 9.91 11.55 -1.56
CA LEU A 77 8.63 11.87 -2.20
C LEU A 77 7.83 12.98 -1.50
N ARG A 78 8.22 13.42 -0.30
CA ARG A 78 7.63 14.61 0.35
C ARG A 78 8.15 15.92 -0.21
N LEU A 79 9.23 15.93 -0.99
CA LEU A 79 9.71 17.15 -1.66
C LEU A 79 8.62 17.68 -2.61
N LYS A 80 8.28 18.97 -2.48
CA LYS A 80 7.18 19.58 -3.24
C LYS A 80 7.43 19.55 -4.75
N ARG A 81 8.66 19.85 -5.18
CA ARG A 81 9.03 19.86 -6.60
C ARG A 81 9.26 18.42 -7.06
N ARG A 82 8.49 18.00 -8.06
CA ARG A 82 8.51 16.64 -8.61
C ARG A 82 9.91 16.20 -9.06
N GLU A 83 10.63 17.03 -9.81
CA GLU A 83 11.98 16.69 -10.27
C GLU A 83 12.95 16.43 -9.12
N GLN A 84 12.90 17.25 -8.08
CA GLN A 84 13.73 17.05 -6.88
C GLN A 84 13.36 15.75 -6.16
N ALA A 85 12.06 15.45 -6.05
CA ALA A 85 11.57 14.21 -5.47
C ALA A 85 12.04 12.98 -6.25
N MET A 86 11.97 13.01 -7.59
CA MET A 86 12.40 11.91 -8.45
C MET A 86 13.92 11.72 -8.37
N ASN A 87 14.71 12.80 -8.44
CA ASN A 87 16.16 12.73 -8.33
C ASN A 87 16.59 12.16 -6.97
N ALA A 88 15.98 12.62 -5.88
CA ALA A 88 16.26 12.13 -4.53
C ALA A 88 15.84 10.66 -4.36
N ALA A 89 14.73 10.24 -4.96
CA ALA A 89 14.30 8.85 -4.94
C ALA A 89 15.23 7.95 -5.76
N ALA A 90 15.67 8.40 -6.95
CA ALA A 90 16.57 7.65 -7.82
C ALA A 90 17.91 7.31 -7.14
N HIS A 91 18.48 8.24 -6.35
CA HIS A 91 19.70 7.99 -5.58
C HIS A 91 19.56 6.92 -4.49
N LEU A 92 18.35 6.65 -4.00
CA LEU A 92 18.10 5.58 -3.04
C LEU A 92 17.88 4.22 -3.72
N VAL A 93 17.70 4.24 -5.04
CA VAL A 93 17.18 3.14 -5.86
C VAL A 93 18.22 2.82 -6.95
N SER A 94 19.52 3.00 -6.74
CA SER A 94 20.55 2.77 -7.78
C SER A 94 21.09 1.33 -7.87
N ASP A 95 20.73 0.43 -6.93
CA ASP A 95 21.38 -0.89 -6.78
C ASP A 95 20.70 -2.06 -7.58
N TRP A 96 20.26 -1.84 -8.82
CA TRP A 96 19.36 -2.77 -9.54
C TRP A 96 19.99 -3.64 -10.62
N ASP A 97 20.89 -4.53 -10.20
CA ASP A 97 21.49 -5.49 -11.13
C ASP A 97 21.44 -6.96 -10.63
N GLY A 98 20.60 -7.27 -9.62
CA GLY A 98 20.68 -8.54 -8.87
C GLY A 98 19.50 -9.51 -8.98
N GLY A 99 18.53 -9.30 -9.89
CA GLY A 99 17.29 -10.08 -9.95
C GLY A 99 16.23 -9.67 -8.90
N THR A 100 15.03 -10.24 -9.02
CA THR A 100 13.88 -9.93 -8.15
C THR A 100 13.65 -11.09 -7.19
N ARG A 101 13.90 -10.88 -5.89
CA ARG A 101 13.56 -11.81 -4.80
C ARG A 101 12.47 -11.20 -3.93
N LEU A 102 11.29 -11.01 -4.53
CA LEU A 102 10.20 -10.25 -3.92
C LEU A 102 9.72 -10.89 -2.61
N GLY A 103 9.65 -12.22 -2.56
CA GLY A 103 9.30 -12.94 -1.35
C GLY A 103 10.26 -12.64 -0.20
N ASP A 104 11.57 -12.76 -0.43
CA ASP A 104 12.59 -12.50 0.60
C ASP A 104 12.59 -11.04 1.05
N ALA A 105 12.44 -10.10 0.11
CA ALA A 105 12.36 -8.70 0.43
C ALA A 105 11.15 -8.43 1.34
N LEU A 106 9.96 -8.95 1.00
CA LEU A 106 8.76 -8.83 1.83
C LEU A 106 8.92 -9.48 3.21
N GLN A 107 9.55 -10.66 3.30
CA GLN A 107 9.86 -11.30 4.59
C GLN A 107 10.74 -10.38 5.44
N ALA A 108 11.82 -9.85 4.87
CA ALA A 108 12.72 -8.93 5.57
C ALA A 108 12.01 -7.66 6.04
N PHE A 109 11.15 -7.07 5.20
CA PHE A 109 10.30 -5.93 5.57
C PHE A 109 9.38 -6.25 6.75
N LEU A 110 8.74 -7.43 6.72
CA LEU A 110 7.80 -7.86 7.77
C LEU A 110 8.50 -8.25 9.07
N ALA A 111 9.77 -8.67 9.01
CA ALA A 111 10.60 -9.03 10.14
C ALA A 111 11.05 -7.81 10.96
N VAL A 112 11.25 -6.65 10.32
CA VAL A 112 11.59 -5.42 11.02
C VAL A 112 10.32 -4.79 11.62
N PRO A 113 10.15 -4.71 12.96
CA PRO A 113 8.89 -4.26 13.58
C PRO A 113 8.47 -2.85 13.14
N ARG A 114 9.44 -1.94 12.98
CA ARG A 114 9.19 -0.56 12.51
C ARG A 114 8.54 -0.51 11.13
N PHE A 115 8.91 -1.45 10.26
CA PHE A 115 8.48 -1.50 8.87
C PHE A 115 7.20 -2.31 8.73
N GLY A 116 7.16 -3.51 9.33
CA GLY A 116 5.94 -4.32 9.42
C GLY A 116 4.76 -3.59 10.08
N GLY A 117 5.02 -2.60 10.95
CA GLY A 117 4.01 -1.74 11.53
C GLY A 117 3.25 -0.85 10.52
N TYR A 118 3.84 -0.53 9.36
CA TYR A 118 3.17 0.24 8.31
C TYR A 118 2.03 -0.53 7.64
N ALA A 119 2.14 -1.86 7.57
CA ALA A 119 1.09 -2.70 7.00
C ALA A 119 -0.13 -2.83 7.93
N ARG A 120 0.04 -2.67 9.25
CA ARG A 120 -1.02 -2.95 10.24
C ARG A 120 -2.22 -2.02 10.05
N GLY A 121 -3.34 -2.60 9.64
CA GLY A 121 -4.61 -1.90 9.40
C GLY A 121 -4.59 -0.95 8.19
N ALA A 122 -3.56 -1.03 7.35
CA ALA A 122 -3.43 -0.21 6.14
C ALA A 122 -4.16 -0.83 4.95
N ALA A 123 -4.57 0.01 4.00
CA ALA A 123 -4.78 -0.43 2.63
C ALA A 123 -3.40 -0.62 2.00
N VAL A 124 -3.02 -1.87 1.77
CA VAL A 124 -1.74 -2.24 1.16
C VAL A 124 -1.98 -2.44 -0.33
N VAL A 125 -1.22 -1.72 -1.16
CA VAL A 125 -1.30 -1.78 -2.60
C VAL A 125 0.08 -2.16 -3.12
N ILE A 126 0.18 -3.31 -3.78
CA ILE A 126 1.41 -3.78 -4.44
C ILE A 126 1.25 -3.55 -5.94
N VAL A 127 2.21 -2.85 -6.55
CA VAL A 127 2.29 -2.66 -8.00
C VAL A 127 3.50 -3.45 -8.48
N SER A 128 3.28 -4.64 -9.03
CA SER A 128 4.32 -5.57 -9.48
C SER A 128 3.76 -6.51 -10.53
N ASP A 129 4.60 -6.93 -11.48
CA ASP A 129 4.27 -7.99 -12.43
C ASP A 129 4.27 -9.40 -11.79
N GLY A 130 4.76 -9.53 -10.56
CA GLY A 130 4.78 -10.80 -9.84
C GLY A 130 5.76 -11.82 -10.40
N LEU A 131 6.82 -11.35 -11.08
CA LEU A 131 7.84 -12.21 -11.66
C LEU A 131 8.99 -12.42 -10.67
N GLU A 132 8.96 -13.55 -9.97
CA GLU A 132 10.10 -14.04 -9.17
C GLU A 132 10.70 -15.27 -9.87
N ARG A 133 12.03 -15.34 -9.98
CA ARG A 133 12.71 -16.54 -10.47
C ARG A 133 12.98 -17.46 -9.28
N GLY A 134 12.42 -18.66 -9.30
CA GLY A 134 12.59 -19.66 -8.22
C GLY A 134 11.26 -20.07 -7.59
N GLU A 135 11.34 -20.76 -6.46
CA GLU A 135 10.16 -21.29 -5.77
C GLU A 135 9.28 -20.18 -5.16
N PRO A 136 7.95 -20.21 -5.35
CA PRO A 136 7.05 -19.15 -4.89
C PRO A 136 6.73 -19.19 -3.40
N ASP A 137 7.27 -20.15 -2.64
CA ASP A 137 6.94 -20.36 -1.22
C ASP A 137 7.29 -19.15 -0.34
N ALA A 138 8.46 -18.54 -0.57
CA ALA A 138 8.87 -17.36 0.17
C ALA A 138 7.89 -16.19 -0.02
N LEU A 139 7.45 -15.99 -1.27
CA LEU A 139 6.46 -14.98 -1.64
C LEU A 139 5.09 -15.28 -1.04
N ARG A 140 4.60 -16.52 -1.22
CA ARG A 140 3.34 -17.00 -0.66
C ARG A 140 3.26 -16.71 0.83
N ASP A 141 4.28 -17.12 1.58
CA ASP A 141 4.31 -16.96 3.03
C ASP A 141 4.39 -15.49 3.45
N ALA A 142 5.10 -14.66 2.69
CA ALA A 142 5.20 -13.23 2.94
C ALA A 142 3.86 -12.53 2.69
N VAL A 143 3.19 -12.82 1.57
CA VAL A 143 1.88 -12.26 1.23
C VAL A 143 0.82 -12.74 2.23
N ALA A 144 0.85 -14.01 2.65
CA ALA A 144 -0.04 -14.51 3.69
C ALA A 144 0.16 -13.79 5.03
N LYS A 145 1.40 -13.49 5.43
CA LYS A 145 1.70 -12.68 6.63
C LYS A 145 1.21 -11.24 6.46
N LEU A 146 1.38 -10.67 5.27
CA LEU A 146 0.97 -9.31 4.94
C LEU A 146 -0.55 -9.16 4.97
N SER A 147 -1.30 -10.09 4.39
CA SER A 147 -2.77 -10.07 4.36
C SER A 147 -3.38 -10.09 5.75
N ARG A 148 -2.81 -10.88 6.68
CA ARG A 148 -3.24 -10.89 8.09
C ARG A 148 -2.99 -9.57 8.84
N ARG A 149 -2.07 -8.73 8.36
CA ARG A 149 -1.75 -7.42 8.97
C ARG A 149 -2.53 -6.30 8.30
N ALA A 150 -2.75 -6.39 7.00
CA ALA A 150 -3.45 -5.41 6.21
C ALA A 150 -4.92 -5.31 6.59
N TRP A 151 -5.52 -4.13 6.38
CA TRP A 151 -6.98 -4.03 6.32
C TRP A 151 -7.50 -4.57 4.99
N ARG A 152 -6.74 -4.33 3.92
CA ARG A 152 -6.98 -4.85 2.58
C ARG A 152 -5.66 -4.91 1.82
N LEU A 153 -5.46 -5.96 1.04
CA LEU A 153 -4.26 -6.20 0.24
C LEU A 153 -4.64 -6.33 -1.23
N SER A 154 -4.31 -5.32 -2.02
CA SER A 154 -4.53 -5.30 -3.47
C SER A 154 -3.21 -5.50 -4.21
N TRP A 155 -3.22 -6.37 -5.21
CA TRP A 155 -2.10 -6.59 -6.13
C TRP A 155 -2.48 -6.09 -7.52
N LEU A 156 -1.79 -5.07 -7.99
CA LEU A 156 -1.98 -4.45 -9.30
C LEU A 156 -0.84 -4.90 -10.22
N THR A 157 -1.16 -5.67 -11.25
CA THR A 157 -0.17 -6.22 -12.18
C THR A 157 -0.45 -5.76 -13.61
N PRO A 158 0.59 -5.36 -14.38
CA PRO A 158 0.42 -5.08 -15.81
C PRO A 158 -0.02 -6.30 -16.64
N LEU A 159 0.03 -7.51 -16.06
CA LEU A 159 -0.48 -8.72 -16.70
C LEU A 159 -2.03 -8.77 -16.70
N ALA A 160 -2.69 -7.99 -15.84
CA ALA A 160 -4.13 -7.99 -15.65
C ALA A 160 -4.88 -6.95 -16.49
N THR A 161 -4.32 -6.52 -17.62
CA THR A 161 -4.95 -5.52 -18.51
C THR A 161 -6.16 -6.07 -19.27
N SER A 162 -6.20 -7.38 -19.50
CA SER A 162 -7.28 -8.03 -20.26
C SER A 162 -8.48 -8.35 -19.37
N PRO A 163 -9.72 -8.13 -19.84
CA PRO A 163 -10.93 -8.58 -19.14
C PRO A 163 -10.89 -10.09 -18.87
N GLY A 164 -11.29 -10.49 -17.66
CA GLY A 164 -11.29 -11.91 -17.27
C GLY A 164 -9.90 -12.48 -17.01
N PHE A 165 -8.89 -11.62 -16.77
CA PHE A 165 -7.56 -12.05 -16.36
C PHE A 165 -7.60 -13.11 -15.26
N ARG A 166 -6.80 -14.15 -15.45
CA ARG A 166 -6.52 -15.18 -14.46
C ARG A 166 -5.00 -15.25 -14.26
N PRO A 167 -4.53 -15.41 -13.02
CA PRO A 167 -3.11 -15.57 -12.79
C PRO A 167 -2.60 -16.84 -13.48
N GLN A 168 -1.55 -16.71 -14.28
CA GLN A 168 -0.94 -17.82 -15.03
C GLN A 168 0.47 -18.14 -14.53
N THR A 169 1.12 -17.19 -13.84
CA THR A 169 2.45 -17.41 -13.28
C THR A 169 2.34 -18.13 -11.95
N GLU A 170 3.27 -19.04 -11.66
CA GLU A 170 3.30 -19.79 -10.40
C GLU A 170 3.26 -18.87 -9.17
N ALA A 171 3.99 -17.75 -9.25
CA ALA A 171 4.01 -16.73 -8.21
C ALA A 171 2.64 -16.09 -7.98
N LEU A 172 1.92 -15.67 -9.04
CA LEU A 172 0.60 -15.06 -8.90
C LEU A 172 -0.45 -16.08 -8.43
N ILE A 173 -0.39 -17.32 -8.93
CA ILE A 173 -1.26 -18.41 -8.51
C ILE A 173 -1.06 -18.70 -7.01
N ALA A 174 0.20 -18.76 -6.55
CA ALA A 174 0.52 -19.05 -5.15
C ALA A 174 -0.04 -17.99 -4.19
N ILE A 175 -0.12 -16.73 -4.61
CA ILE A 175 -0.58 -15.63 -3.76
C ILE A 175 -2.07 -15.32 -3.89
N GLU A 176 -2.75 -15.82 -4.93
CA GLU A 176 -4.12 -15.43 -5.31
C GLU A 176 -5.10 -15.50 -4.13
N ARG A 177 -5.05 -16.58 -3.35
CA ARG A 177 -5.92 -16.79 -2.18
C ARG A 177 -5.68 -15.83 -1.01
N PHE A 178 -4.61 -15.03 -1.04
CA PHE A 178 -4.22 -14.14 0.05
C PHE A 178 -4.41 -12.66 -0.30
N VAL A 179 -4.67 -12.33 -1.56
CA VAL A 179 -4.95 -10.96 -2.02
C VAL A 179 -6.46 -10.74 -2.11
N ASP A 180 -6.90 -9.56 -1.69
CA ASP A 180 -8.32 -9.17 -1.72
C ASP A 180 -8.75 -8.66 -3.11
N ASP A 181 -7.80 -8.12 -3.86
CA ASP A 181 -8.01 -7.63 -5.23
C ASP A 181 -6.77 -8.00 -6.07
N LEU A 182 -6.95 -8.60 -7.24
CA LEU A 182 -5.92 -8.83 -8.25
C LEU A 182 -6.36 -8.13 -9.52
N GLU A 183 -5.80 -6.94 -9.78
CA GLU A 183 -6.40 -5.94 -10.67
C GLU A 183 -5.38 -5.36 -11.66
N ASP A 184 -5.87 -4.59 -12.64
CA ASP A 184 -5.06 -3.95 -13.68
C ASP A 184 -4.07 -2.92 -13.12
N GLY A 185 -2.78 -3.26 -13.18
CA GLY A 185 -1.64 -2.36 -12.90
C GLY A 185 -0.95 -1.83 -14.16
N GLY A 186 -1.55 -2.03 -15.33
CA GLY A 186 -1.03 -1.69 -16.64
C GLY A 186 -1.20 -0.22 -17.04
N SER A 187 -1.74 0.64 -16.18
CA SER A 187 -1.70 2.08 -16.41
C SER A 187 -1.80 2.86 -15.10
N SER A 188 -1.22 4.06 -15.07
CA SER A 188 -1.41 4.99 -13.95
C SER A 188 -2.90 5.30 -13.71
N ALA A 189 -3.71 5.34 -14.77
CA ALA A 189 -5.15 5.58 -14.67
C ALA A 189 -5.88 4.45 -13.94
N SER A 190 -5.57 3.19 -14.28
CA SER A 190 -6.14 1.99 -13.63
C SER A 190 -5.77 1.94 -12.14
N ILE A 191 -4.49 2.19 -11.83
CA ILE A 191 -4.00 2.24 -10.43
C ILE A 191 -4.72 3.34 -9.64
N VAL A 192 -4.85 4.55 -10.22
CA VAL A 192 -5.58 5.67 -9.57
C VAL A 192 -7.04 5.31 -9.36
N ALA A 193 -7.71 4.74 -10.36
CA ALA A 193 -9.11 4.35 -10.27
C ALA A 193 -9.34 3.36 -9.13
N HIS A 194 -8.47 2.34 -9.01
CA HIS A 194 -8.50 1.37 -7.91
C HIS A 194 -8.31 2.05 -6.54
N ILE A 195 -7.29 2.90 -6.41
CA ILE A 195 -7.01 3.62 -5.16
C ILE A 195 -8.19 4.51 -4.74
N LEU A 196 -8.82 5.21 -5.69
CA LEU A 196 -10.00 6.02 -5.40
C LEU A 196 -11.21 5.15 -5.00
N ALA A 197 -11.38 3.97 -5.60
CA ALA A 197 -12.42 3.02 -5.24
C ALA A 197 -12.23 2.49 -3.80
N LEU A 198 -11.00 2.19 -3.38
CA LEU A 198 -10.67 1.85 -1.99
C LEU A 198 -11.08 2.96 -1.01
N GLY A 199 -10.92 4.22 -1.42
CA GLY A 199 -11.38 5.38 -0.66
C GLY A 199 -12.91 5.50 -0.56
N ARG A 200 -13.66 5.11 -1.60
CA ARG A 200 -15.13 5.19 -1.67
C ARG A 200 -15.86 4.04 -0.97
N ARG A 201 -15.31 2.82 -0.98
CA ARG A 201 -15.82 1.65 -0.22
C ARG A 201 -15.89 1.89 1.30
N ARG A 202 -15.40 3.05 1.75
CA ARG A 202 -15.42 3.57 3.12
C ARG A 202 -16.69 4.36 3.47
N ALA A 203 -17.42 4.88 2.47
CA ALA A 203 -18.54 5.79 2.67
C ALA A 203 -19.91 5.08 2.75
N ALA A 204 -19.97 3.82 2.34
CA ALA A 204 -21.12 2.92 2.51
C ALA A 204 -20.91 2.04 3.76
#